data_AF-A0A5B1MIW9-F1
#
_entry.id   AF-A0A5B1MIW9-F1
#
_cell.length_a   1.000
_cell.length_b   1.000
_cell.length_c   1.000
_cell.angle_alpha   90.00
_cell.angle_beta   90.00
_cell.angle_gamma   90.00
#
_symmetry.space_group_name_H-M   'P 1'
#
loop_
_entity.id
_entity.type
_entity.pdbx_description
1 polymer ?
#
loop_
_entity_poly.entity_id
_entity_poly.type
_entity_poly.pdbx_seq_one_letter_code
_entity_poly.pdbx_strand_id
1 'polypeptide(L)'
;MSTETSENTATDVRETLSETAEQHGWRRTQRERVDIYSRGIYQIHAIWRDSSTLNGGAHYEDSILLTYTTELPKTQGWLSR
;
A
#
# COMPACT_ATOMS: atom_id res chain seq x y z
N MET A 1 -11.18 29.82 1.35
CA MET A 1 -11.03 28.63 2.19
C MET A 1 -11.53 27.45 1.37
N SER A 2 -10.63 26.72 0.70
CA SER A 2 -10.98 25.55 -0.10
C SER A 2 -9.78 24.60 -0.07
N THR A 3 -9.75 23.71 0.93
CA THR A 3 -8.75 22.62 1.05
C THR A 3 -9.26 21.31 0.43
N GLU A 4 -10.45 21.31 -0.17
CA GLU A 4 -11.19 20.12 -0.58
C GLU A 4 -10.57 19.37 -1.78
N THR A 5 -9.80 20.04 -2.63
CA THR A 5 -9.23 19.42 -3.83
C THR A 5 -8.02 18.52 -3.54
N SER A 6 -7.26 18.78 -2.47
CA SER A 6 -6.04 18.01 -2.15
C SER A 6 -6.33 16.74 -1.36
N GLU A 7 -7.38 16.71 -0.53
CA GLU A 7 -7.77 15.49 0.20
C GLU A 7 -8.36 14.43 -0.74
N ASN A 8 -9.03 14.88 -1.81
CA ASN A 8 -9.69 14.00 -2.77
C ASN A 8 -8.70 13.22 -3.64
N THR A 9 -7.57 13.83 -4.03
CA THR A 9 -6.49 13.16 -4.78
C THR A 9 -5.57 12.35 -3.88
N ALA A 10 -5.47 12.70 -2.60
CA ALA A 10 -4.67 11.95 -1.66
C ALA A 10 -5.30 10.58 -1.39
N THR A 11 -6.59 10.53 -1.03
CA THR A 11 -7.33 9.26 -0.87
C THR A 11 -7.29 8.40 -2.13
N ASP A 12 -7.28 9.03 -3.31
CA ASP A 12 -7.26 8.35 -4.60
C ASP A 12 -6.06 7.40 -4.77
N VAL A 13 -4.86 7.80 -4.37
CA VAL A 13 -3.65 6.96 -4.56
C VAL A 13 -3.68 5.71 -3.67
N ARG A 14 -4.03 5.87 -2.39
CA ARG A 14 -4.11 4.75 -1.43
C ARG A 14 -5.22 3.77 -1.79
N GLU A 15 -6.38 4.28 -2.22
CA GLU A 15 -7.48 3.43 -2.65
C GLU A 15 -7.21 2.77 -4.01
N THR A 16 -6.62 3.48 -4.99
CA THR A 16 -6.19 2.88 -6.27
C THR A 16 -5.20 1.74 -6.05
N LEU A 17 -4.27 1.86 -5.10
CA LEU A 17 -3.36 0.78 -4.72
C LEU A 17 -4.13 -0.43 -4.17
N SER A 18 -5.13 -0.17 -3.33
CA SER A 18 -5.99 -1.19 -2.74
C SER A 18 -6.79 -1.95 -3.79
N GLU A 19 -7.43 -1.23 -4.71
CA GLU A 19 -8.21 -1.82 -5.81
C GLU A 19 -7.33 -2.68 -6.71
N THR A 20 -6.13 -2.19 -7.06
CA THR A 20 -5.15 -2.97 -7.83
C THR A 20 -4.76 -4.25 -7.08
N ALA A 21 -4.46 -4.15 -5.78
CA ALA A 21 -4.09 -5.30 -4.99
C ALA A 21 -5.23 -6.35 -4.92
N GLU A 22 -6.46 -5.90 -4.73
CA GLU A 22 -7.65 -6.77 -4.69
C GLU A 22 -7.85 -7.53 -6.02
N GLN A 23 -7.68 -6.84 -7.16
CA GLN A 23 -7.74 -7.46 -8.49
C GLN A 23 -6.72 -8.60 -8.67
N HIS A 24 -5.58 -8.53 -7.97
CA HIS A 24 -4.53 -9.54 -7.96
C HIS A 24 -4.63 -10.53 -6.79
N GLY A 25 -5.77 -10.57 -6.08
CA GLY A 25 -6.06 -11.56 -5.04
C GLY A 25 -5.41 -11.27 -3.70
N TRP A 26 -4.94 -10.05 -3.47
CA TRP A 26 -4.48 -9.62 -2.16
C TRP A 26 -5.65 -9.21 -1.28
N ARG A 27 -5.62 -9.61 -0.01
CA ARG A 27 -6.56 -9.11 0.99
C ARG A 27 -5.93 -7.96 1.78
N ARG A 28 -6.57 -6.79 1.78
CA ARG A 28 -6.14 -5.63 2.57
C ARG A 28 -6.67 -5.69 4.00
N THR A 29 -5.81 -5.35 4.95
CA THR A 29 -6.15 -5.01 6.33
C THR A 29 -5.60 -3.63 6.62
N GLN A 30 -6.50 -2.65 6.78
CA GLN A 30 -6.13 -1.27 7.08
C GLN A 30 -5.93 -1.06 8.59
N ARG A 31 -4.86 -0.35 8.95
CA ARG A 31 -4.46 0.00 10.33
C ARG A 31 -3.91 1.42 10.34
N GLU A 32 -4.70 2.43 10.71
CA GLU A 32 -4.26 3.84 10.72
C GLU A 32 -3.45 4.21 9.45
N ARG A 33 -2.12 4.28 9.56
CA ARG A 33 -1.16 4.62 8.49
C ARG A 33 -0.58 3.42 7.74
N VAL A 34 -0.93 2.20 8.08
CA VAL A 34 -0.41 0.98 7.47
C VAL A 34 -1.53 0.19 6.82
N ASP A 35 -1.36 -0.12 5.54
CA ASP A 35 -2.15 -1.16 4.88
C ASP A 35 -1.32 -2.43 4.79
N ILE A 36 -1.88 -3.52 5.29
CA ILE A 36 -1.28 -4.85 5.23
C ILE A 36 -2.01 -5.64 4.16
N TYR A 37 -1.31 -5.97 3.08
CA TYR A 37 -1.81 -6.82 2.00
C TYR A 37 -1.29 -8.23 2.21
N SER A 38 -2.19 -9.21 2.36
CA SER A 38 -1.83 -10.61 2.57
C SER A 38 -2.26 -11.49 1.40
N ARG A 39 -1.38 -12.40 0.95
CA ARG A 39 -1.70 -13.44 -0.03
C ARG A 39 -0.86 -14.69 0.24
N GLY A 40 -1.48 -15.72 0.82
CA GLY A 40 -0.77 -16.91 1.28
C GLY A 40 0.27 -16.56 2.34
N ILE A 41 1.52 -16.99 2.13
CA ILE A 41 2.66 -16.68 3.02
C ILE A 41 3.25 -15.28 2.79
N TYR A 42 2.80 -14.57 1.76
CA TYR A 42 3.32 -13.24 1.42
C TYR A 42 2.55 -12.14 2.12
N GLN A 43 3.28 -11.14 2.61
CA GLN A 43 2.69 -9.90 3.11
C GLN A 43 3.42 -8.69 2.52
N ILE A 44 2.66 -7.65 2.16
CA ILE A 44 3.21 -6.35 1.78
C ILE A 44 2.61 -5.32 2.71
N HIS A 45 3.46 -4.58 3.43
CA HIS A 45 3.04 -3.49 4.28
C HIS A 45 3.31 -2.17 3.55
N ALA A 46 2.25 -1.44 3.20
CA ALA A 46 2.34 -0.08 2.70
C ALA A 46 2.16 0.89 3.88
N ILE A 47 3.19 1.64 4.19
CA ILE A 47 3.25 2.61 5.30
C ILE A 47 3.09 4.00 4.71
N TRP A 48 1.99 4.64 5.03
CA TRP A 48 1.57 5.92 4.49
C TRP A 48 2.02 7.09 5.38
N ARG A 49 2.53 8.14 4.73
CA ARG A 49 2.75 9.44 5.37
C ARG A 49 1.42 10.19 5.56
N ASP A 50 0.60 10.08 4.54
CA ASP A 50 -0.74 10.63 4.37
C ASP A 50 -1.40 9.80 3.26
N SER A 51 -2.62 10.11 2.85
CA SER A 51 -3.33 9.27 1.89
C SER A 51 -2.67 9.21 0.50
N SER A 52 -1.87 10.21 0.06
CA SER A 52 -1.16 10.17 -1.24
C SER A 52 0.27 9.70 -1.17
N THR A 53 0.94 9.89 -0.03
CA THR A 53 2.39 9.77 0.05
C THR A 53 2.79 8.51 0.79
N LEU A 54 3.44 7.58 0.07
CA LEU A 54 4.04 6.41 0.71
C LEU A 54 5.32 6.81 1.46
N ASN A 55 5.43 6.40 2.72
CA ASN A 55 6.65 6.55 3.53
C ASN A 55 7.52 5.28 3.50
N GLY A 56 6.91 4.11 3.23
CA GLY A 56 7.63 2.84 3.17
C GLY A 56 6.78 1.70 2.62
N GLY A 57 7.44 0.74 1.98
CA GLY A 57 6.89 -0.54 1.53
C GLY A 57 7.79 -1.66 2.03
N ALA A 58 7.22 -2.65 2.72
CA ALA A 58 7.95 -3.82 3.23
C ALA A 58 7.33 -5.10 2.67
N HIS A 59 8.13 -5.93 2.00
CA HIS A 59 7.72 -7.21 1.45
C HIS A 59 8.25 -8.35 2.32
N TYR A 60 7.34 -9.19 2.78
CA TYR A 60 7.61 -10.34 3.65
C TYR A 60 7.21 -11.64 2.96
N GLU A 61 7.93 -12.70 3.28
CA GLU A 61 7.58 -14.10 3.00
C GLU A 61 7.72 -14.89 4.31
N ASP A 62 6.64 -15.54 4.74
CA ASP A 62 6.58 -16.30 6.00
C ASP A 62 7.12 -15.51 7.21
N SER A 63 6.66 -14.27 7.35
CA SER A 63 7.10 -13.31 8.38
C SER A 63 8.57 -12.84 8.31
N ILE A 64 9.33 -13.27 7.30
CA ILE A 64 10.70 -12.81 7.06
C ILE A 64 10.67 -11.60 6.12
N LEU A 65 11.27 -10.48 6.53
CA LEU A 65 11.42 -9.30 5.69
C LEU A 65 12.42 -9.58 4.56
N LEU A 66 11.94 -9.61 3.32
CA LEU A 66 12.78 -9.81 2.14
C LEU A 66 13.33 -8.50 1.59
N THR A 67 12.50 -7.46 1.55
CA THR A 67 12.90 -6.18 0.97
C THR A 67 12.09 -5.03 1.57
N TYR A 68 12.77 -3.90 1.76
CA TYR A 68 12.16 -2.62 2.10
C TYR A 68 12.42 -1.60 0.97
N THR A 69 11.49 -0.67 0.77
CA THR A 69 11.62 0.45 -0.17
C THR A 69 10.84 1.65 0.30
N THR A 70 11.20 2.85 -0.16
CA THR A 70 10.38 4.07 -0.01
C THR A 70 9.67 4.45 -1.31
N GLU A 71 9.79 3.63 -2.36
CA GLU A 71 9.26 3.92 -3.68
C GLU A 71 7.88 3.29 -3.86
N LEU A 72 6.88 4.14 -4.14
CA LEU A 72 5.52 3.69 -4.46
C LEU A 72 5.48 2.76 -5.69
N PRO A 73 6.18 3.03 -6.81
CA PRO A 73 6.16 2.14 -7.99
C PRO A 73 6.64 0.72 -7.70
N LYS A 74 7.62 0.55 -6.81
CA LYS A 74 8.11 -0.78 -6.43
C LYS A 74 7.10 -1.54 -5.57
N THR A 75 6.43 -0.84 -4.66
CA THR A 75 5.35 -1.41 -3.83
C THR A 75 4.15 -1.83 -4.69
N GLN A 76 3.74 -0.97 -5.64
CA GLN A 76 2.75 -1.30 -6.66
C GLN A 76 3.16 -2.55 -7.45
N GLY A 77 4.40 -2.60 -7.92
CA GLY A 77 4.92 -3.74 -8.68
C GLY A 77 5.00 -5.06 -7.91
N TRP A 78 4.92 -5.06 -6.57
CA TRP A 78 4.75 -6.29 -5.79
C TRP A 78 3.27 -6.71 -5.72
N LEU A 79 2.37 -5.74 -5.58
CA LEU A 79 0.92 -5.97 -5.46
C LEU A 79 0.27 -6.36 -6.80
N SER A 80 0.83 -5.95 -7.93
CA SER A 80 0.34 -6.32 -9.28
C SER A 80 0.88 -7.65 -9.81
N ARG A 81 1.64 -8.41 -9.00
CA ARG A 81 2.15 -9.75 -9.37
C ARG A 81 1.21 -10.84 -8.93
#